data_AF-A0A920AZ28-F1
#
_entry.id   AF-A0A920AZ28-F1
#
_cell.length_a   1.000
_cell.length_b   1.000
_cell.length_c   1.000
_cell.angle_alpha   90.00
_cell.angle_beta   90.00
_cell.angle_gamma   90.00
#
_symmetry.space_group_name_H-M   'P 1'
#
loop_
_entity.id
_entity.type
_entity.pdbx_description
1 polymer ?
#
loop_
_entity_poly.entity_id
_entity_poly.type
_entity_poly.pdbx_seq_one_letter_code
_entity_poly.pdbx_strand_id
1 'polypeptide(L)' 'MDGPAEIHSVRNVSDKKAISLHIYTKPFAECDVFYPEEGIIERKSLGYDSIDKIPC' A
#
# COMPACT_ATOMS: atom_id res chain seq x y z
N MET A 1 -9.27 -16.04 -16.02
CA MET A 1 -8.09 -16.53 -15.28
C MET A 1 -7.56 -15.30 -14.58
N ASP A 2 -8.29 -14.86 -13.55
CA ASP A 2 -8.05 -13.56 -12.94
C ASP A 2 -7.26 -13.83 -11.67
N GLY A 3 -5.94 -13.90 -11.84
CA GLY A 3 -5.01 -13.86 -10.71
C GLY A 3 -5.22 -12.56 -9.93
N PRO A 4 -4.76 -12.49 -8.67
CA PRO A 4 -4.81 -11.24 -7.91
C PRO A 4 -4.12 -10.14 -8.73
N ALA A 5 -4.80 -9.01 -8.94
CA ALA A 5 -4.21 -7.88 -9.62
C ALA A 5 -2.98 -7.41 -8.83
N GLU A 6 -1.79 -7.51 -9.45
CA GLU A 6 -0.51 -7.16 -8.83
C GLU A 6 -0.42 -5.66 -8.49
N ILE A 7 -1.21 -4.83 -9.19
CA ILE A 7 -1.27 -3.38 -9.02
C ILE A 7 -2.71 -2.98 -8.71
N HIS A 8 -2.92 -2.19 -7.66
CA HIS A 8 -4.22 -1.66 -7.30
C HIS A 8 -4.12 -0.30 -6.60
N SER A 9 -5.25 0.40 -6.47
CA SER A 9 -5.39 1.61 -5.67
C SER A 9 -6.49 1.42 -4.64
N VAL A 10 -6.20 1.72 -3.37
CA VAL A 10 -7.18 1.63 -2.27
C VAL A 10 -7.44 3.04 -1.74
N ARG A 11 -8.72 3.41 -1.66
CA ARG A 11 -9.18 4.68 -1.07
C ARG A 11 -10.43 4.44 -0.23
N ASN A 12 -10.49 5.09 0.93
CA ASN A 12 -11.74 5.21 1.68
C ASN A 12 -12.64 6.27 1.03
N VAL A 13 -13.81 5.86 0.53
CA VAL A 13 -14.80 6.77 -0.11
C VAL A 13 -15.89 7.24 0.86
N SER A 14 -15.87 6.77 2.11
CA SER A 14 -16.76 7.20 3.19
C SER A 14 -16.11 8.31 4.02
N ASP A 15 -16.96 9.11 4.65
CA ASP A 15 -16.63 10.08 5.70
C ASP A 15 -16.26 9.43 7.06
N LYS A 16 -16.48 8.13 7.22
CA LYS A 16 -16.16 7.39 8.45
C LYS A 16 -14.75 6.80 8.40
N LYS A 17 -14.18 6.53 9.57
CA LYS A 17 -12.90 5.81 9.68
C LYS A 17 -13.05 4.40 9.11
N ALA A 18 -12.06 3.98 8.32
CA ALA A 18 -11.93 2.64 7.79
C ALA A 18 -10.62 2.00 8.28
N ILE A 19 -10.65 0.70 8.53
CA ILE A 19 -9.49 -0.09 8.95
C ILE A 19 -9.45 -1.33 8.08
N SER A 20 -8.28 -1.65 7.53
CA SER A 20 -8.03 -2.89 6.79
C SER A 20 -6.91 -3.68 7.45
N LEU A 21 -6.94 -5.00 7.28
CA LEU A 21 -5.87 -5.91 7.69
C LEU A 21 -5.18 -6.43 6.43
N HIS A 22 -3.88 -6.19 6.31
CA HIS A 22 -3.07 -6.64 5.18
C HIS A 22 -2.07 -7.69 5.68
N ILE A 23 -2.04 -8.86 5.04
CA ILE A 23 -1.07 -9.92 5.33
C ILE A 23 -0.21 -10.11 4.08
N TYR A 24 1.07 -9.77 4.19
CA TYR A 24 2.06 -9.99 3.14
C TYR A 24 2.92 -11.20 3.51
N THR A 25 2.77 -12.30 2.78
CA THR A 25 3.46 -13.58 3.07
C THR A 25 4.96 -13.53 2.77
N LYS A 26 5.37 -12.63 1.85
CA LYS A 26 6.76 -12.26 1.63
C LYS A 26 6.91 -10.78 2.02
N PRO A 27 7.60 -10.46 3.12
CA PRO A 27 7.83 -9.08 3.51
C PRO A 27 8.57 -8.32 2.41
N PHE A 28 8.19 -7.07 2.19
CA PHE A 28 8.87 -6.13 1.32
C PHE A 28 8.92 -4.76 1.99
N ALA A 29 10.03 -4.05 1.81
CA ALA A 29 10.27 -2.73 2.38
C ALA A 29 10.12 -1.61 1.34
N GLU A 30 9.81 -1.96 0.08
CA GLU A 30 9.67 -0.99 -1.00
C GLU A 30 8.59 -1.43 -1.99
N CYS A 31 7.98 -0.46 -2.66
CA CYS A 31 7.06 -0.70 -3.77
C CYS A 31 7.23 0.35 -4.87
N ASP A 32 6.69 0.07 -6.05
CA ASP A 32 6.60 1.04 -7.14
C ASP A 32 5.25 1.77 -7.06
N VAL A 33 5.29 3.10 -7.11
CA VAL A 33 4.11 3.97 -7.22
C VAL A 33 4.02 4.47 -8.65
N PHE A 34 2.87 4.20 -9.27
CA PHE A 34 2.60 4.55 -10.66
C PHE A 34 1.82 5.87 -10.70
N TYR A 35 2.28 6.80 -11.53
CA TYR A 35 1.67 8.11 -11.77
C TYR A 35 1.25 8.18 -13.25
N PRO A 36 0.03 7.69 -13.60
CA PRO A 36 -0.35 7.50 -15.00
C PRO A 36 -0.47 8.80 -15.79
N GLU A 37 -0.92 9.89 -15.15
CA GLU A 37 -1.09 11.21 -15.79
C GLU A 37 0.26 11.84 -16.14
N GLU A 38 1.26 11.58 -15.31
CA GLU A 38 2.63 12.06 -15.46
C GLU A 38 3.51 11.11 -16.28
N GLY A 39 3.07 9.86 -16.48
CA GLY A 39 3.82 8.82 -17.18
C GLY A 39 5.07 8.35 -16.44
N ILE A 40 5.13 8.51 -15.12
CA ILE A 40 6.31 8.17 -14.31
C ILE A 40 6.02 7.02 -13.33
N ILE A 41 7.09 6.32 -12.95
CA ILE A 41 7.10 5.29 -11.91
C ILE A 41 8.15 5.68 -10.89
N GLU A 42 7.78 5.72 -9.61
CA GLU A 42 8.71 6.00 -8.52
C GLU A 42 8.82 4.81 -7.57
N ARG A 43 10.05 4.37 -7.29
CA ARG A 43 10.33 3.41 -6.22
C ARG A 43 10.26 4.13 -4.87
N LYS A 44 9.43 3.64 -3.95
CA LYS A 44 9.26 4.20 -2.59
C LYS A 44 9.57 3.16 -1.53
N SER A 45 10.27 3.57 -0.48
CA SER A 45 10.41 2.78 0.74
C SER A 45 9.14 2.89 1.58
N LEU A 46 8.69 1.76 2.11
CA LEU A 46 7.57 1.65 3.04
C LEU A 46 8.08 1.72 4.48
N GLY A 47 7.28 2.33 5.36
CA GLY A 47 7.56 2.44 6.78
C GLY A 47 6.36 1.99 7.61
N TYR A 48 6.63 1.63 8.86
CA TYR A 48 5.60 1.40 9.86
C TYR A 48 5.32 2.70 10.61
N ASP A 49 4.04 2.99 10.86
CA ASP A 49 3.64 4.05 11.79
C ASP A 49 3.89 3.63 13.25
N SER A 50 3.63 2.35 13.56
CA SER A 50 3.95 1.74 14.85
C SER A 50 4.20 0.23 14.72
N ILE A 51 4.99 -0.33 15.64
CA ILE A 51 5.26 -1.76 15.79
C ILE A 51 5.01 -2.13 17.26
N ASP A 52 4.25 -3.21 17.51
CA ASP A 52 3.89 -3.64 18.87
C ASP A 52 3.29 -2.54 19.75
N LYS A 53 2.51 -1.64 19.12
CA LYS A 53 1.89 -0.45 19.73
C LYS A 53 2.88 0.65 20.15
N ILE A 54 4.14 0.57 19.72
CA ILE A 54 5.18 1.58 19.93
C ILE A 54 5.35 2.38 18.63
N PRO A 55 5.18 3.72 18.65
CA PRO A 55 5.41 4.57 17.48
C PRO A 55 6.86 4.46 16.96
N CYS A 56 7.03 4.49 15.64
CA CYS A 56 8.33 4.45 14.96
C CYS A 56 8.84 5.85 14.58
#